data_AF-A0A958NTV0-F1
#
_entry.id   AF-A0A958NTV0-F1
#
_cell.length_a   1.000
_cell.length_b   1.000
_cell.length_c   1.000
_cell.angle_alpha   90.00
_cell.angle_beta   90.00
_cell.angle_gamma   90.00
#
_symmetry.space_group_name_H-M   'P 1'
#
loop_
_entity.id
_entity.type
_entity.pdbx_description
1 polymer ?
#
loop_
_entity_poly.entity_id
_entity_poly.type
_entity_poly.pdbx_seq_one_letter_code
_entity_poly.pdbx_strand_id
1 'polypeptide(L)'
;MIDTLELIFEGRPDPGCFREAFKKHDLKAEIHFLRGESPGTKFVTWTGDRLFTVIQRSNRTKILARPCRFKSLQKFIQVLTDFFGESIGSARIRRIDFAIDLTQSLEDLYWKVDFCRKQLVTGYSSRCGQPTGITAGAGTEVQKLYDRFKKTKGQDDHRRIEVCLTKKKIPAATLAELVGYDPKRIAITVFLNIRFFSISITSRDLTKARYRRQIEIKTLIDNIGYTDARRRLNRNRNFHRDYANLLKITPELIQPQDLLASSLNAFWFPELG
;
A
#
# COMPACT_ATOMS: atom_id res chain seq x y z
N MET A 1 2.42 -30.35 -0.24
CA MET A 1 3.26 -29.40 0.51
C MET A 1 2.93 -28.00 0.04
N ILE A 2 2.76 -27.03 0.95
CA ILE A 2 2.46 -25.64 0.60
C ILE A 2 3.76 -24.88 0.52
N ASP A 3 4.12 -24.48 -0.70
CA ASP A 3 5.46 -23.92 -0.92
C ASP A 3 5.49 -22.43 -0.62
N THR A 4 4.38 -21.71 -0.86
CA THR A 4 4.41 -20.24 -0.91
C THR A 4 3.11 -19.55 -0.50
N LEU A 5 3.25 -18.44 0.21
CA LEU A 5 2.18 -17.53 0.63
C LEU A 5 2.43 -16.12 0.09
N GLU A 6 1.39 -15.46 -0.42
CA GLU A 6 1.38 -14.03 -0.71
C GLU A 6 0.28 -13.36 0.11
N LEU A 7 0.65 -12.33 0.87
CA LEU A 7 -0.23 -11.65 1.81
C LEU A 7 -0.48 -10.22 1.37
N ILE A 8 -1.70 -9.74 1.51
CA ILE A 8 -2.06 -8.34 1.28
C ILE A 8 -2.74 -7.78 2.53
N PHE A 9 -2.02 -6.95 3.27
CA PHE A 9 -2.53 -6.19 4.40
C PHE A 9 -3.06 -4.85 3.91
N GLU A 10 -4.29 -4.50 4.28
CA GLU A 10 -4.97 -3.25 3.95
C GLU A 10 -5.39 -2.56 5.26
N GLY A 11 -4.83 -1.39 5.53
CA GLY A 11 -5.26 -0.48 6.59
C GLY A 11 -6.26 0.55 6.05
N ARG A 12 -7.21 0.95 6.91
CA ARG A 12 -8.16 2.04 6.64
C ARG A 12 -7.95 3.16 7.67
N PRO A 13 -8.29 4.41 7.34
CA PRO A 13 -8.13 5.54 8.28
C PRO A 13 -9.11 5.48 9.45
N ASP A 14 -10.14 4.63 9.37
CA ASP A 14 -11.09 4.40 10.45
C ASP A 14 -10.80 3.07 11.18
N PRO A 15 -10.44 3.10 12.49
CA PRO A 15 -10.18 1.90 13.29
C PRO A 15 -11.39 0.95 13.40
N GLY A 16 -12.62 1.44 13.15
CA GLY A 16 -13.86 0.67 13.25
C GLY A 16 -14.16 -0.27 12.08
N CYS A 17 -13.47 -0.13 10.94
CA CYS A 17 -13.84 -0.79 9.69
C CYS A 17 -13.66 -2.33 9.66
N PHE A 18 -12.96 -2.93 10.63
CA PHE A 18 -12.84 -4.39 10.71
C PHE A 18 -14.08 -5.08 11.30
N ARG A 19 -15.04 -4.33 11.85
CA ARG A 19 -16.14 -4.87 12.65
C ARG A 19 -17.40 -5.26 11.85
N GLU A 20 -17.60 -4.76 10.64
CA GLU A 20 -18.92 -4.88 9.96
C GLU A 20 -19.12 -6.09 9.05
N ALA A 21 -18.08 -6.85 8.69
CA ALA A 21 -18.23 -7.98 7.74
C ALA A 21 -18.83 -9.27 8.34
N PHE A 22 -19.09 -9.33 9.65
CA PHE A 22 -19.51 -10.57 10.30
C PHE A 22 -20.50 -10.31 11.44
N LYS A 23 -21.74 -9.97 11.07
CA LYS A 23 -22.92 -10.17 11.92
C LYS A 23 -23.78 -11.25 11.29
N LYS A 24 -23.94 -12.35 12.04
CA LYS A 24 -24.70 -13.57 11.74
C LYS A 24 -24.11 -14.42 10.60
N HIS A 25 -23.68 -15.62 10.93
CA HIS A 25 -24.23 -16.89 10.45
C HIS A 25 -23.31 -18.04 10.91
N ASP A 26 -23.90 -19.20 11.17
CA ASP A 26 -23.21 -20.50 11.09
C ASP A 26 -22.73 -20.67 9.65
N LEU A 27 -21.42 -20.82 9.42
CA LEU A 27 -20.85 -20.71 8.07
C LEU A 27 -20.02 -21.93 7.70
N LYS A 28 -20.38 -22.54 6.56
CA LYS A 28 -19.61 -23.58 5.88
C LYS A 28 -18.71 -22.93 4.82
N ALA A 29 -17.46 -23.36 4.77
CA ALA A 29 -16.54 -23.07 3.68
C ALA A 29 -17.00 -23.72 2.38
N GLU A 30 -16.98 -23.00 1.26
CA GLU A 30 -17.22 -23.58 -0.06
C GLU A 30 -15.95 -23.47 -0.92
N ILE A 31 -15.56 -24.59 -1.53
CA ILE A 31 -14.46 -24.64 -2.48
C ILE A 31 -15.07 -24.61 -3.87
N HIS A 32 -14.81 -23.54 -4.62
CA HIS A 32 -15.25 -23.46 -6.01
C HIS A 32 -14.10 -23.78 -6.96
N PHE A 33 -14.40 -24.64 -7.93
CA PHE A 33 -13.54 -24.94 -9.06
C PHE A 33 -14.02 -24.11 -10.25
N LEU A 34 -13.26 -23.08 -10.65
CA LEU A 34 -13.56 -22.39 -11.89
C LEU A 34 -12.93 -23.14 -13.06
N ARG A 35 -13.77 -23.72 -13.92
CA ARG A 35 -13.37 -24.10 -15.28
C ARG A 35 -13.17 -22.82 -16.08
N GLY A 36 -11.92 -22.36 -16.23
CA GLY A 36 -11.61 -21.24 -17.12
C GLY A 36 -10.26 -20.57 -16.89
N GLU A 37 -9.72 -20.57 -15.67
CA GLU A 37 -8.44 -19.90 -15.35
C GLU A 37 -7.31 -20.90 -15.10
N SER A 38 -6.73 -21.44 -16.19
CA SER A 38 -5.62 -22.40 -16.19
C SER A 38 -5.90 -23.73 -15.46
N PRO A 39 -5.42 -24.88 -15.96
CA PRO A 39 -5.51 -26.14 -15.22
C PRO A 39 -4.82 -26.01 -13.84
N GLY A 40 -5.57 -26.20 -12.74
CA GLY A 40 -5.02 -26.29 -11.37
C GLY A 40 -5.29 -25.12 -10.41
N THR A 41 -6.00 -24.06 -10.83
CA THR A 41 -6.42 -22.98 -9.92
C THR A 41 -7.69 -23.36 -9.15
N LYS A 42 -7.68 -23.24 -7.82
CA LYS A 42 -8.82 -23.45 -6.92
C LYS A 42 -9.09 -22.17 -6.14
N PHE A 43 -10.36 -21.87 -5.87
CA PHE A 43 -10.74 -20.74 -5.04
C PHE A 43 -11.43 -21.24 -3.78
N VAL A 44 -11.13 -20.60 -2.65
CA VAL A 44 -11.89 -20.81 -1.42
C VAL A 44 -12.60 -19.52 -1.09
N THR A 45 -13.92 -19.60 -1.04
CA THR A 45 -14.80 -18.51 -0.67
C THR A 45 -15.44 -18.82 0.68
N TRP A 46 -15.81 -17.77 1.39
CA TRP A 46 -16.60 -17.87 2.60
C TRP A 46 -17.66 -16.78 2.49
N THR A 47 -18.94 -17.16 2.55
CA THR A 47 -20.08 -16.22 2.37
C THR A 47 -20.05 -15.41 1.07
N GLY A 48 -19.57 -15.97 -0.03
CA GLY A 48 -19.42 -15.26 -1.30
C GLY A 48 -18.21 -14.31 -1.39
N ASP A 49 -17.53 -14.06 -0.27
CA ASP A 49 -16.30 -13.29 -0.22
C ASP A 49 -15.08 -14.20 -0.47
N ARG A 50 -14.26 -13.85 -1.46
CA ARG A 50 -13.00 -14.56 -1.75
C ARG A 50 -11.97 -14.28 -0.65
N LEU A 51 -11.85 -15.19 0.32
CA LEU A 51 -10.89 -15.08 1.43
C LEU A 51 -9.46 -15.36 0.97
N PHE A 52 -9.27 -16.41 0.17
CA PHE A 52 -7.99 -16.74 -0.42
C PHE A 52 -8.13 -17.51 -1.74
N THR A 53 -7.13 -17.37 -2.60
CA THR A 53 -7.01 -18.10 -3.86
C THR A 53 -5.87 -19.10 -3.77
N VAL A 54 -6.12 -20.35 -4.14
CA VAL A 54 -5.15 -21.43 -4.10
C VAL A 54 -4.77 -21.82 -5.52
N ILE A 55 -3.53 -21.56 -5.89
CA ILE A 55 -3.01 -21.89 -7.22
C ILE A 55 -2.12 -23.13 -7.07
N GLN A 56 -2.59 -24.27 -7.57
CA GLN A 56 -1.84 -25.52 -7.54
C GLN A 56 -1.24 -25.79 -8.92
N ARG A 57 0.08 -25.94 -9.00
CA ARG A 57 0.80 -26.29 -10.23
C ARG A 57 1.72 -27.46 -9.98
N SER A 58 1.35 -28.63 -10.50
CA SER A 58 2.08 -29.91 -10.39
C SER A 58 2.42 -30.26 -8.92
N ASN A 59 3.55 -29.79 -8.41
CA ASN A 59 4.04 -30.05 -7.05
C ASN A 59 4.10 -28.81 -6.15
N ARG A 60 3.68 -27.64 -6.65
CA ARG A 60 3.75 -26.38 -5.92
C ARG A 60 2.36 -25.82 -5.65
N THR A 61 2.10 -25.49 -4.39
CA THR A 61 0.89 -24.76 -3.99
C THR A 61 1.25 -23.33 -3.61
N LYS A 62 0.60 -22.37 -4.26
CA LYS A 62 0.67 -20.94 -3.96
C LYS A 62 -0.66 -20.47 -3.39
N ILE A 63 -0.62 -19.76 -2.28
CA ILE A 63 -1.81 -19.19 -1.64
C ILE A 63 -1.72 -17.67 -1.74
N LEU A 64 -2.77 -17.05 -2.28
CA LEU A 64 -2.98 -15.60 -2.23
C LEU A 64 -4.03 -15.32 -1.16
N ALA A 65 -3.64 -14.65 -0.08
CA ALA A 65 -4.55 -14.35 1.03
C ALA A 65 -4.60 -12.85 1.33
N ARG A 66 -5.75 -12.41 1.86
CA ARG A 66 -5.98 -11.05 2.35
C ARG A 66 -6.27 -11.09 3.85
N PRO A 67 -5.25 -11.06 4.73
CA PRO A 67 -5.44 -11.14 6.17
C PRO A 67 -6.43 -10.12 6.72
N CYS A 68 -6.50 -8.93 6.12
CA CYS A 68 -7.40 -7.86 6.54
C CYS A 68 -8.89 -8.12 6.26
N ARG A 69 -9.25 -9.24 5.62
CA ARG A 69 -10.63 -9.72 5.53
C ARG A 69 -11.09 -10.46 6.80
N PHE A 70 -10.16 -10.71 7.73
CA PHE A 70 -10.43 -11.37 9.00
C PHE A 70 -10.48 -10.31 10.12
N LYS A 71 -11.16 -10.65 11.24
CA LYS A 71 -11.25 -9.74 12.40
C LYS A 71 -9.92 -9.54 13.12
N SER A 72 -9.06 -10.54 13.10
CA SER A 72 -7.76 -10.52 13.76
C SER A 72 -6.78 -11.47 13.08
N LEU A 73 -5.49 -11.30 13.38
CA LEU A 73 -4.45 -12.18 12.91
C LEU A 73 -4.67 -13.62 13.38
N GLN A 74 -5.06 -13.81 14.65
CA GLN A 74 -5.32 -15.12 15.23
C GLN A 74 -6.43 -15.83 14.48
N LYS A 75 -7.51 -15.11 14.12
CA LYS A 75 -8.60 -15.70 13.33
C LYS A 75 -8.16 -16.08 11.92
N PHE A 76 -7.34 -15.25 11.29
CA PHE A 76 -6.74 -15.57 9.99
C PHE A 76 -5.87 -16.83 10.04
N ILE A 77 -4.99 -16.94 11.03
CA ILE A 77 -4.11 -18.11 11.22
C ILE A 77 -4.94 -19.36 11.51
N GLN A 78 -5.95 -19.26 12.38
CA GLN A 78 -6.86 -20.37 12.67
C GLN A 78 -7.49 -20.90 11.39
N VAL A 79 -8.10 -20.03 10.58
CA VAL A 79 -8.74 -20.45 9.32
C VAL A 79 -7.72 -21.06 8.37
N LEU A 80 -6.52 -20.51 8.23
CA LEU A 80 -5.48 -21.15 7.42
C LEU A 80 -5.10 -22.54 7.95
N THR A 81 -4.99 -22.70 9.26
CA THR A 81 -4.63 -23.97 9.91
C THR A 81 -5.74 -25.01 9.75
N ASP A 82 -7.01 -24.61 9.88
CA ASP A 82 -8.16 -25.49 9.71
C ASP A 82 -8.22 -26.08 8.28
N PHE A 83 -7.84 -25.30 7.27
CA PHE A 83 -7.86 -25.73 5.87
C PHE A 83 -6.61 -26.48 5.41
N PHE A 84 -5.44 -26.09 5.90
CA PHE A 84 -4.15 -26.52 5.38
C PHE A 84 -3.32 -27.35 6.37
N GLY A 85 -3.81 -27.50 7.59
CA GLY A 85 -3.10 -28.10 8.72
C GLY A 85 -1.97 -27.20 9.25
N GLU A 86 -1.31 -27.66 10.31
CA GLU A 86 -0.23 -26.94 11.00
C GLU A 86 0.97 -26.62 10.07
N SER A 87 1.14 -27.39 9.00
CA SER A 87 2.21 -27.19 8.02
C SER A 87 2.22 -25.79 7.39
N ILE A 88 1.09 -25.08 7.39
CA ILE A 88 0.98 -23.72 6.87
C ILE A 88 1.87 -22.72 7.62
N GLY A 89 2.19 -22.97 8.89
CA GLY A 89 3.09 -22.12 9.68
C GLY A 89 4.48 -21.99 9.05
N SER A 90 4.96 -23.08 8.41
CA SER A 90 6.24 -23.15 7.71
C SER A 90 6.23 -22.63 6.27
N ALA A 91 5.05 -22.26 5.74
CA ALA A 91 4.93 -21.82 4.36
C ALA A 91 5.72 -20.52 4.14
N ARG A 92 6.58 -20.52 3.11
CA ARG A 92 7.43 -19.38 2.80
C ARG A 92 6.61 -18.21 2.26
N ILE A 93 6.74 -17.04 2.86
CA ILE A 93 6.15 -15.82 2.33
C ILE A 93 7.00 -15.32 1.16
N ARG A 94 6.38 -15.20 -0.03
CA ARG A 94 7.06 -14.71 -1.25
C ARG A 94 6.74 -13.26 -1.60
N ARG A 95 5.63 -12.74 -1.07
CA ARG A 95 5.20 -11.37 -1.26
C ARG A 95 4.36 -10.92 -0.07
N ILE A 96 4.60 -9.71 0.40
CA ILE A 96 3.69 -9.02 1.30
C ILE A 96 3.42 -7.63 0.73
N ASP A 97 2.15 -7.30 0.57
CA ASP A 97 1.70 -5.96 0.24
C ASP A 97 1.12 -5.32 1.51
N PHE A 98 1.55 -4.10 1.80
CA PHE A 98 0.94 -3.26 2.83
C PHE A 98 0.27 -2.08 2.15
N ALA A 99 -1.01 -1.86 2.43
CA ALA A 99 -1.77 -0.79 1.84
C ALA A 99 -2.42 0.08 2.92
N ILE A 100 -2.61 1.36 2.61
CA ILE A 100 -3.37 2.31 3.42
C ILE A 100 -4.35 3.00 2.48
N ASP A 101 -5.61 2.97 2.85
CA ASP A 101 -6.68 3.71 2.18
C ASP A 101 -6.73 5.16 2.71
N LEU A 102 -6.95 6.10 1.80
CA LEU A 102 -6.90 7.54 2.04
C LEU A 102 -8.16 8.19 1.46
N THR A 103 -8.73 9.12 2.21
CA THR A 103 -9.95 9.86 1.83
C THR A 103 -9.64 11.11 1.02
N GLN A 104 -8.40 11.61 1.07
CA GLN A 104 -7.96 12.77 0.30
C GLN A 104 -8.04 12.51 -1.20
N SER A 105 -8.26 13.57 -1.99
CA SER A 105 -8.24 13.48 -3.45
C SER A 105 -6.85 13.07 -3.95
N LEU A 106 -6.78 12.39 -5.10
CA LEU A 106 -5.49 11.99 -5.67
C LEU A 106 -4.62 13.22 -5.99
N GLU A 107 -5.25 14.31 -6.42
CA GLU A 107 -4.58 15.58 -6.68
C GLU A 107 -3.89 16.11 -5.41
N ASP A 108 -4.62 16.23 -4.30
CA ASP A 108 -4.05 16.69 -3.02
C ASP A 108 -2.90 15.78 -2.55
N LEU A 109 -3.02 14.46 -2.75
CA LEU A 109 -1.96 13.53 -2.40
C LEU A 109 -0.70 13.70 -3.28
N TYR A 110 -0.85 14.00 -4.58
CA TYR A 110 0.27 14.27 -5.49
C TYR A 110 1.08 15.51 -5.11
N TRP A 111 0.41 16.48 -4.51
CA TRP A 111 1.04 17.66 -3.95
C TRP A 111 1.87 17.36 -2.71
N LYS A 112 1.39 16.43 -1.88
CA LYS A 112 1.89 16.23 -0.52
C LYS A 112 2.83 15.04 -0.35
N VAL A 113 2.82 14.08 -1.28
CA VAL A 113 3.62 12.86 -1.17
C VAL A 113 5.02 13.00 -1.76
N ASP A 114 6.02 12.49 -1.04
CA ASP A 114 7.37 12.22 -1.56
C ASP A 114 7.73 10.74 -1.36
N PHE A 115 8.12 10.08 -2.45
CA PHE A 115 8.69 8.73 -2.44
C PHE A 115 10.21 8.82 -2.29
N CYS A 116 10.64 9.15 -1.09
CA CYS A 116 12.03 9.39 -0.76
C CYS A 116 12.93 8.21 -1.18
N ARG A 117 14.12 8.51 -1.72
CA ARG A 117 15.16 7.53 -2.08
C ARG A 117 14.79 6.56 -3.21
N LYS A 118 13.67 6.74 -3.89
CA LYS A 118 13.33 5.96 -5.11
C LYS A 118 13.77 6.72 -6.36
N GLN A 119 14.64 6.10 -7.14
CA GLN A 119 15.14 6.70 -8.39
C GLN A 119 14.16 6.52 -9.54
N LEU A 120 13.51 5.36 -9.61
CA LEU A 120 12.50 5.07 -10.63
C LEU A 120 11.14 5.53 -10.11
N VAL A 121 10.54 6.50 -10.78
CA VAL A 121 9.16 6.96 -10.53
C VAL A 121 8.46 7.07 -11.88
N THR A 122 7.31 6.40 -12.00
CA THR A 122 6.47 6.32 -13.19
C THR A 122 5.06 6.75 -12.84
N GLY A 123 4.61 7.87 -13.42
CA GLY A 123 3.22 8.31 -13.34
C GLY A 123 2.34 7.58 -14.36
N TYR A 124 1.07 7.39 -13.99
CA TYR A 124 0.00 6.92 -14.85
C TYR A 124 -1.04 8.01 -15.01
N SER A 125 -1.59 8.11 -16.21
CA SER A 125 -2.69 9.01 -16.54
C SER A 125 -3.80 8.24 -17.24
N SER A 126 -5.03 8.75 -17.13
CA SER A 126 -6.17 8.30 -17.92
C SER A 126 -6.00 8.71 -19.39
N ARG A 127 -6.90 8.24 -20.25
CA ARG A 127 -6.93 8.64 -21.67
C ARG A 127 -7.12 10.15 -21.88
N CYS A 128 -7.76 10.85 -20.92
CA CYS A 128 -7.92 12.30 -20.95
C CYS A 128 -6.75 13.06 -20.28
N GLY A 129 -5.64 12.38 -19.96
CA GLY A 129 -4.44 13.00 -19.41
C GLY A 129 -4.46 13.23 -17.90
N GLN A 130 -5.59 13.00 -17.22
CA GLN A 130 -5.67 13.15 -15.76
C GLN A 130 -4.83 12.10 -15.04
N PRO A 131 -4.05 12.46 -14.01
CA PRO A 131 -3.30 11.49 -13.23
C PRO A 131 -4.22 10.45 -12.57
N THR A 132 -3.76 9.19 -12.55
CA THR A 132 -4.49 8.06 -11.94
C THR A 132 -3.66 7.30 -10.91
N GLY A 133 -2.36 7.53 -10.87
CA GLY A 133 -1.47 7.05 -9.83
C GLY A 133 0.00 7.19 -10.20
N ILE A 134 0.89 6.93 -9.25
CA ILE A 134 2.32 6.82 -9.46
C ILE A 134 2.83 5.52 -8.87
N THR A 135 3.85 4.94 -9.50
CA THR A 135 4.65 3.85 -8.97
C THR A 135 6.08 4.35 -8.76
N ALA A 136 6.66 4.04 -7.61
CA ALA A 136 8.05 4.31 -7.29
C ALA A 136 8.80 3.02 -6.90
N GLY A 137 10.01 2.83 -7.43
CA GLY A 137 10.83 1.64 -7.23
C GLY A 137 10.56 0.50 -8.21
N ALA A 138 11.30 -0.60 -8.05
CA ALA A 138 11.24 -1.80 -8.87
C ALA A 138 11.76 -3.01 -8.10
N GLY A 139 11.46 -4.22 -8.60
CA GLY A 139 12.04 -5.46 -8.08
C GLY A 139 11.52 -5.84 -6.69
N THR A 140 12.38 -5.75 -5.66
CA THR A 140 12.08 -6.27 -4.31
C THR A 140 11.17 -5.36 -3.48
N GLU A 141 11.01 -4.11 -3.89
CA GLU A 141 10.20 -3.11 -3.18
C GLU A 141 9.61 -2.15 -4.20
N VAL A 142 8.29 -2.17 -4.32
CA VAL A 142 7.51 -1.30 -5.21
C VAL A 142 6.51 -0.54 -4.37
N GLN A 143 6.50 0.77 -4.51
CA GLN A 143 5.60 1.68 -3.80
C GLN A 143 4.64 2.29 -4.81
N LYS A 144 3.37 2.45 -4.45
CA LYS A 144 2.34 2.98 -5.35
C LYS A 144 1.47 3.95 -4.60
N LEU A 145 1.06 5.03 -5.24
CA LEU A 145 -0.10 5.84 -4.87
C LEU A 145 -1.06 5.79 -6.05
N TYR A 146 -2.32 5.44 -5.87
CA TYR A 146 -3.26 5.39 -6.97
C TYR A 146 -4.70 5.62 -6.54
N ASP A 147 -5.53 5.98 -7.51
CA ASP A 147 -6.97 6.07 -7.36
C ASP A 147 -7.59 4.66 -7.42
N ARG A 148 -8.08 4.16 -6.28
CA ARG A 148 -8.64 2.79 -6.20
C ARG A 148 -9.99 2.73 -6.91
N PHE A 149 -10.79 3.80 -6.85
CA PHE A 149 -12.06 3.91 -7.58
C PHE A 149 -11.87 3.64 -9.06
N LYS A 150 -10.89 4.30 -9.69
CA LYS A 150 -10.54 4.05 -11.09
C LYS A 150 -10.03 2.63 -11.33
N LYS A 151 -9.20 2.10 -10.43
CA LYS A 151 -8.64 0.72 -10.53
C LYS A 151 -9.71 -0.36 -10.42
N THR A 152 -10.73 -0.16 -9.59
CA THR A 152 -11.81 -1.13 -9.34
C THR A 152 -13.07 -0.86 -10.15
N LYS A 153 -13.01 0.06 -11.12
CA LYS A 153 -14.15 0.45 -11.97
C LYS A 153 -15.36 0.96 -11.16
N GLY A 154 -15.08 1.70 -10.10
CA GLY A 154 -16.09 2.42 -9.32
C GLY A 154 -16.58 1.73 -8.05
N GLN A 155 -15.96 0.61 -7.64
CA GLN A 155 -16.42 -0.16 -6.48
C GLN A 155 -15.92 0.39 -5.13
N ASP A 156 -14.85 1.16 -5.13
CA ASP A 156 -14.15 1.62 -3.92
C ASP A 156 -13.84 3.13 -4.04
N ASP A 157 -14.53 4.02 -3.32
CA ASP A 157 -14.25 5.48 -3.39
C ASP A 157 -13.16 5.93 -2.44
N HIS A 158 -11.92 5.53 -2.75
CA HIS A 158 -10.76 5.97 -1.99
C HIS A 158 -9.48 5.91 -2.80
N ARG A 159 -8.45 6.58 -2.28
CA ARG A 159 -7.09 6.55 -2.82
C ARG A 159 -6.29 5.59 -1.97
N ARG A 160 -5.25 5.01 -2.55
CA ARG A 160 -4.47 4.00 -1.84
C ARG A 160 -2.99 4.23 -2.02
N ILE A 161 -2.26 4.14 -0.92
CA ILE A 161 -0.83 3.90 -0.95
C ILE A 161 -0.57 2.43 -0.68
N GLU A 162 0.24 1.79 -1.51
CA GLU A 162 0.56 0.36 -1.44
C GLU A 162 2.08 0.18 -1.53
N VAL A 163 2.65 -0.60 -0.61
CA VAL A 163 4.05 -1.02 -0.62
C VAL A 163 4.09 -2.54 -0.78
N CYS A 164 4.54 -3.00 -1.95
CA CYS A 164 4.76 -4.40 -2.24
C CYS A 164 6.21 -4.79 -1.95
N LEU A 165 6.40 -5.78 -1.07
CA LEU A 165 7.70 -6.31 -0.69
C LEU A 165 7.86 -7.75 -1.17
N THR A 166 9.01 -8.06 -1.77
CA THR A 166 9.36 -9.41 -2.20
C THR A 166 10.80 -9.76 -1.84
N LYS A 167 11.12 -11.07 -1.83
CA LYS A 167 12.47 -11.59 -1.55
C LYS A 167 13.00 -11.07 -0.19
N LYS A 168 14.21 -10.53 -0.17
CA LYS A 168 14.94 -10.04 1.02
C LYS A 168 14.30 -8.85 1.74
N LYS A 169 13.26 -8.23 1.17
CA LYS A 169 12.57 -7.08 1.76
C LYS A 169 11.36 -7.49 2.60
N ILE A 170 10.95 -8.75 2.54
CA ILE A 170 9.85 -9.27 3.34
C ILE A 170 10.32 -9.35 4.81
N PRO A 171 9.58 -8.80 5.78
CA PRO A 171 9.98 -8.78 7.18
C PRO A 171 10.06 -10.19 7.80
N ALA A 172 9.18 -11.11 7.38
CA ALA A 172 9.13 -12.48 7.88
C ALA A 172 9.23 -13.49 6.73
N ALA A 173 10.10 -14.50 6.85
CA ALA A 173 10.26 -15.50 5.80
C ALA A 173 9.11 -16.51 5.79
N THR A 174 8.45 -16.73 6.93
CA THR A 174 7.36 -17.70 7.12
C THR A 174 6.16 -17.08 7.84
N LEU A 175 5.01 -17.76 7.80
CA LEU A 175 3.82 -17.32 8.54
C LEU A 175 4.08 -17.34 10.06
N ALA A 176 4.75 -18.37 10.57
CA ALA A 176 5.11 -18.48 11.99
C ALA A 176 5.99 -17.32 12.46
N GLU A 177 7.00 -16.94 11.68
CA GLU A 177 7.81 -15.75 11.98
C GLU A 177 6.97 -14.48 12.02
N LEU A 178 6.04 -14.30 11.06
CA LEU A 178 5.22 -13.10 10.96
C LEU A 178 4.36 -12.85 12.21
N VAL A 179 3.91 -13.92 12.88
CA VAL A 179 3.13 -13.82 14.13
C VAL A 179 3.94 -13.15 15.25
N GLY A 180 5.23 -13.45 15.34
CA GLY A 180 6.12 -12.94 16.38
C GLY A 180 6.66 -11.53 16.11
N TYR A 181 6.33 -10.90 14.98
CA TYR A 181 6.83 -9.57 14.66
C TYR A 181 6.06 -8.45 15.37
N ASP A 182 6.78 -7.41 15.78
CA ASP A 182 6.21 -6.16 16.25
C ASP A 182 5.57 -5.38 15.08
N PRO A 183 4.24 -5.16 15.08
CA PRO A 183 3.55 -4.43 14.01
C PRO A 183 4.01 -2.98 13.87
N LYS A 184 4.44 -2.31 14.96
CA LYS A 184 4.95 -0.93 14.88
C LYS A 184 6.27 -0.89 14.11
N ARG A 185 7.18 -1.82 14.42
CA ARG A 185 8.46 -1.95 13.71
C ARG A 185 8.27 -2.27 12.22
N ILE A 186 7.29 -3.12 11.88
CA ILE A 186 6.91 -3.36 10.47
C ILE A 186 6.49 -2.04 9.83
N ALA A 187 5.52 -1.34 10.41
CA ALA A 187 4.95 -0.15 9.81
C ALA A 187 6.00 0.95 9.54
N ILE A 188 6.86 1.24 10.53
CA ILE A 188 7.97 2.19 10.40
C ILE A 188 8.89 1.78 9.24
N THR A 189 9.25 0.49 9.15
CA THR A 189 10.21 0.01 8.15
C THR A 189 9.63 0.04 6.74
N VAL A 190 8.37 -0.35 6.57
CA VAL A 190 7.70 -0.48 5.26
C VAL A 190 7.49 0.89 4.62
N PHE A 191 7.01 1.87 5.40
CA PHE A 191 6.64 3.20 4.92
C PHE A 191 7.71 4.27 5.16
N LEU A 192 8.90 3.91 5.67
CA LEU A 192 10.01 4.85 5.97
C LEU A 192 10.34 5.83 4.83
N ASN A 193 10.17 5.36 3.59
CA ASN A 193 10.53 6.08 2.37
C ASN A 193 9.32 6.79 1.72
N ILE A 194 8.18 6.88 2.39
CA ILE A 194 7.00 7.61 1.92
C ILE A 194 6.70 8.67 2.97
N ARG A 195 6.66 9.93 2.57
CA ARG A 195 6.42 11.04 3.49
C ARG A 195 5.32 11.94 2.97
N PHE A 196 4.49 12.40 3.90
CA PHE A 196 3.50 13.43 3.65
C PHE A 196 3.99 14.78 4.17
N PHE A 197 3.80 15.81 3.36
CA PHE A 197 4.18 17.18 3.67
C PHE A 197 3.10 18.14 3.21
N SER A 198 2.94 19.25 3.92
CA SER A 198 2.26 20.42 3.40
C SER A 198 3.28 21.31 2.68
N ILE A 199 2.95 21.74 1.47
CA ILE A 199 3.78 22.65 0.67
C ILE A 199 3.05 23.98 0.55
N SER A 200 3.74 25.05 0.92
CA SER A 200 3.29 26.42 0.66
C SER A 200 4.38 27.20 -0.06
N ILE A 201 3.96 28.14 -0.89
CA ILE A 201 4.87 29.04 -1.61
C ILE A 201 5.26 30.18 -0.67
N THR A 202 6.56 30.48 -0.53
CA THR A 202 7.00 31.61 0.32
C THR A 202 6.72 32.95 -0.35
N SER A 203 5.99 33.85 0.32
CA SER A 203 5.52 35.14 -0.21
C SER A 203 6.47 36.34 -0.05
N ARG A 204 7.77 36.12 0.16
CA ARG A 204 8.73 37.21 0.43
C ARG A 204 8.95 38.11 -0.80
N ASP A 205 9.46 39.33 -0.60
CA ASP A 205 9.91 40.20 -1.70
C ASP A 205 10.92 39.49 -2.60
N LEU A 206 10.45 39.06 -3.77
CA LEU A 206 11.25 38.28 -4.71
C LEU A 206 11.82 39.20 -5.79
N THR A 207 13.10 39.02 -6.08
CA THR A 207 13.67 39.55 -7.33
C THR A 207 12.92 38.94 -8.53
N LYS A 208 12.88 39.65 -9.67
CA LYS A 208 12.22 39.18 -10.90
C LYS A 208 12.62 37.75 -11.30
N ALA A 209 13.89 37.39 -11.10
CA ALA A 209 14.40 36.03 -11.35
C ALA A 209 13.81 34.99 -10.39
N ARG A 210 13.71 35.29 -9.08
CA ARG A 210 13.11 34.39 -8.09
C ARG A 210 11.60 34.25 -8.28
N TYR A 211 10.92 35.33 -8.64
CA TYR A 211 9.49 35.30 -8.94
C TYR A 211 9.17 34.39 -10.14
N ARG A 212 9.97 34.46 -11.22
CA ARG A 212 9.85 33.54 -12.35
C ARG A 212 10.04 32.07 -11.95
N ARG A 213 11.06 31.78 -11.13
CA ARG A 213 11.30 30.41 -10.62
C ARG A 213 10.17 29.92 -9.71
N GLN A 214 9.56 30.83 -8.93
CA GLN A 214 8.42 30.52 -8.10
C GLN A 214 7.19 30.14 -8.92
N ILE A 215 6.88 30.89 -9.99
CA ILE A 215 5.81 30.54 -10.93
C ILE A 215 6.12 29.18 -11.56
N GLU A 216 7.35 28.98 -12.06
CA GLU A 216 7.76 27.72 -12.69
C GLU A 216 7.54 26.51 -11.77
N ILE A 217 8.02 26.57 -10.52
CA ILE A 217 7.83 25.45 -9.59
C ILE A 217 6.37 25.26 -9.20
N LYS A 218 5.62 26.33 -8.95
CA LYS A 218 4.20 26.24 -8.64
C LYS A 218 3.44 25.55 -9.76
N THR A 219 3.61 26.03 -11.00
CA THR A 219 2.98 25.44 -12.18
C THR A 219 3.36 23.98 -12.39
N LEU A 220 4.63 23.60 -12.14
CA LEU A 220 5.01 22.20 -12.21
C LEU A 220 4.35 21.36 -11.13
N ILE A 221 4.32 21.82 -9.87
CA ILE A 221 3.65 21.08 -8.80
C ILE A 221 2.15 20.95 -9.10
N ASP A 222 1.49 22.04 -9.55
CA ASP A 222 0.07 22.04 -9.94
C ASP A 222 -0.24 20.96 -10.99
N ASN A 223 0.64 20.79 -11.99
CA ASN A 223 0.37 19.92 -13.13
C ASN A 223 0.84 18.47 -12.96
N ILE A 224 2.00 18.25 -12.32
CA ILE A 224 2.66 16.94 -12.27
C ILE A 224 2.98 16.45 -10.85
N GLY A 225 2.63 17.23 -9.81
CA GLY A 225 2.90 16.89 -8.42
C GLY A 225 4.34 17.19 -7.98
N TYR A 226 4.54 17.22 -6.66
CA TYR A 226 5.81 17.69 -6.06
C TYR A 226 7.00 16.80 -6.39
N THR A 227 6.83 15.48 -6.30
CA THR A 227 7.92 14.51 -6.55
C THR A 227 8.50 14.68 -7.95
N ASP A 228 7.65 14.77 -8.98
CA ASP A 228 8.09 14.92 -10.37
C ASP A 228 8.58 16.33 -10.68
N ALA A 229 7.93 17.37 -10.14
CA ALA A 229 8.40 18.75 -10.26
C ALA A 229 9.82 18.90 -9.70
N ARG A 230 10.07 18.40 -8.48
CA ARG A 230 11.40 18.40 -7.85
C ARG A 230 12.42 17.69 -8.73
N ARG A 231 12.11 16.50 -9.25
CA ARG A 231 13.02 15.74 -10.11
C ARG A 231 13.35 16.48 -11.40
N ARG A 232 12.35 17.07 -12.06
CA ARG A 232 12.52 17.83 -13.30
C ARG A 232 13.37 19.09 -13.10
N LEU A 233 13.18 19.78 -11.98
CA LEU A 233 13.93 20.98 -11.62
C LEU A 233 15.32 20.68 -11.01
N ASN A 234 15.56 19.43 -10.60
CA ASN A 234 16.86 18.98 -10.11
C ASN A 234 17.80 18.49 -11.23
N ARG A 235 17.51 18.82 -12.50
CA ARG A 235 18.48 18.66 -13.60
C ARG A 235 19.72 19.47 -13.24
N ASN A 236 20.88 18.81 -13.17
CA ASN A 236 22.16 19.37 -12.67
C ASN A 236 22.24 19.64 -11.16
N ARG A 237 21.44 18.97 -10.31
CA ARG A 237 21.50 19.05 -8.84
C ARG A 237 21.23 20.45 -8.25
N ASN A 238 20.57 21.33 -9.02
CA ASN A 238 20.37 22.72 -8.65
C ASN A 238 19.10 22.99 -7.82
N PHE A 239 18.23 21.99 -7.61
CA PHE A 239 16.93 22.20 -6.97
C PHE A 239 17.07 22.85 -5.58
N HIS A 240 17.99 22.34 -4.78
CA HIS A 240 18.21 22.83 -3.41
C HIS A 240 18.67 24.29 -3.38
N ARG A 241 19.50 24.70 -4.35
CA ARG A 241 19.99 26.08 -4.46
C ARG A 241 18.90 27.03 -4.98
N ASP A 242 18.20 26.61 -6.04
CA ASP A 242 17.42 27.52 -6.88
C ASP A 242 15.92 27.55 -6.53
N TYR A 243 15.38 26.50 -5.91
CA TYR A 243 13.94 26.33 -5.71
C TYR A 243 13.54 25.95 -4.29
N ALA A 244 14.36 25.20 -3.53
CA ALA A 244 13.96 24.73 -2.20
C ALA A 244 13.64 25.88 -1.24
N ASN A 245 14.32 27.02 -1.36
CA ASN A 245 14.08 28.22 -0.55
C ASN A 245 12.84 29.05 -1.00
N LEU A 246 12.17 28.65 -2.08
CA LEU A 246 10.91 29.23 -2.55
C LEU A 246 9.69 28.45 -2.03
N LEU A 247 9.94 27.30 -1.41
CA LEU A 247 8.93 26.43 -0.83
C LEU A 247 9.10 26.40 0.69
N LYS A 248 8.00 26.51 1.42
CA LYS A 248 7.91 26.10 2.81
C LYS A 248 7.29 24.71 2.83
N ILE A 249 8.12 23.71 3.13
CA ILE A 249 7.74 22.30 3.19
C ILE A 249 7.74 21.89 4.66
N THR A 250 6.56 21.54 5.18
CA THR A 250 6.39 21.13 6.57
C THR A 250 5.90 19.68 6.58
N PRO A 251 6.49 18.76 7.35
CA PRO A 251 5.93 17.42 7.52
C PRO A 251 4.50 17.48 8.05
N GLU A 252 3.60 16.68 7.48
CA GLU A 252 2.26 16.49 8.02
C GLU A 252 2.35 15.82 9.41
N LEU A 253 1.39 16.12 10.29
CA LEU A 253 1.36 15.54 11.63
C LEU A 253 1.20 14.02 11.60
N ILE A 254 0.35 13.53 10.69
CA ILE A 254 0.06 12.11 10.53
C ILE A 254 0.81 11.61 9.29
N GLN A 255 1.69 10.62 9.48
CA GLN A 255 2.43 10.00 8.40
C GLN A 255 1.87 8.61 8.05
N PRO A 256 2.15 8.08 6.85
CA PRO A 256 1.66 6.77 6.43
C PRO A 256 2.03 5.64 7.40
N GLN A 257 3.25 5.64 7.95
CA GLN A 257 3.66 4.63 8.93
C GLN A 257 2.80 4.65 10.20
N ASP A 258 2.28 5.80 10.61
CA ASP A 258 1.46 5.92 11.82
C ASP A 258 0.08 5.29 11.58
N LEU A 259 -0.51 5.56 10.41
CA LEU A 259 -1.78 4.97 9.98
C LEU A 259 -1.69 3.44 9.86
N LEU A 260 -0.61 2.94 9.27
CA LEU A 260 -0.38 1.50 9.17
C LEU A 260 -0.12 0.87 10.53
N ALA A 261 0.69 1.50 11.39
CA ALA A 261 0.98 1.00 12.73
C ALA A 261 -0.30 0.85 13.55
N SER A 262 -1.18 1.85 13.51
CA SER A 262 -2.49 1.78 14.16
C SER A 262 -3.32 0.60 13.64
N SER A 263 -3.44 0.48 12.32
CA SER A 263 -4.20 -0.60 11.67
C SER A 263 -3.66 -2.00 11.99
N LEU A 264 -2.33 -2.18 11.94
CA LEU A 264 -1.69 -3.46 12.25
C LEU A 264 -1.83 -3.81 13.73
N ASN A 265 -1.70 -2.84 14.64
CA ASN A 265 -1.92 -3.07 16.07
C ASN A 265 -3.35 -3.53 16.34
N ALA A 266 -4.35 -2.87 15.78
CA ALA A 266 -5.76 -3.27 15.96
C ALA A 266 -6.03 -4.69 15.43
N PHE A 267 -5.35 -5.10 14.35
CA PHE A 267 -5.49 -6.44 13.77
C PHE A 267 -4.68 -7.52 14.50
N TRP A 268 -3.48 -7.20 15.01
CA TRP A 268 -2.64 -8.13 15.80
C TRP A 268 -3.15 -8.32 17.22
N PHE A 269 -3.62 -7.23 17.83
CA PHE A 269 -3.99 -7.14 19.24
C PHE A 269 -5.37 -6.48 19.38
N PRO A 270 -6.45 -7.17 18.94
CA PRO A 270 -7.80 -6.59 18.93
C PRO A 270 -8.34 -6.27 20.33
N GLU A 271 -7.73 -6.81 21.39
CA GLU A 271 -8.10 -6.57 22.79
C GLU A 271 -7.56 -5.24 23.34
N LEU A 272 -6.61 -4.60 22.65
CA LEU A 272 -5.97 -3.36 23.08
C LEU A 272 -6.58 -2.09 22.46
N GLY A 273 -7.64 -2.20 21.65
CA GLY A 273 -8.26 -1.07 20.93
C GLY A 273 -9.78 -1.13 20.88
#